data_AF-A0A2V8CDA6-F1
#
_entry.id   AF-A0A2V8CDA6-F1
#
_cell.length_a   1.000
_cell.length_b   1.000
_cell.length_c   1.000
_cell.angle_alpha   90.00
_cell.angle_beta   90.00
_cell.angle_gamma   90.00
#
_symmetry.space_group_name_H-M   'P 1'
#
loop_
_entity.id
_entity.type
_entity.pdbx_description
1 polymer ?
#
loop_
_entity_poly.entity_id
_entity_poly.type
_entity_poly.pdbx_seq_one_letter_code
_entity_poly.pdbx_strand_id
1 'polypeptide(L)'
;EAQLRRLSHELRPTILDDLGLKPAIEFLADGISKRTGRSVVVTASIGRRLPGPVETAVYRIVQEALTNMIKHAQATQAVVHLVRHPDALVCSIADNGCGFDARARSAHTHNQGLGLIGMRERAASLGGTLSIDSSPGRGTTLKVVVPLKDVTCRPGYSSPTTT
;
A
#
# COMPACT_ATOMS: atom_id res chain seq x y z
N GLU A 1 20.76 15.18 -11.69
CA GLU A 1 20.47 14.94 -10.25
C GLU A 1 19.08 14.36 -9.92
N ALA A 2 18.15 14.15 -10.87
CA ALA A 2 16.82 13.57 -10.58
C ALA A 2 16.79 12.02 -10.44
N GLN A 3 17.89 11.34 -10.76
CA GLN A 3 17.93 9.87 -10.86
C GLN A 3 18.21 9.18 -9.51
N LEU A 4 18.97 9.84 -8.62
CA LEU A 4 19.25 9.34 -7.26
C LEU A 4 18.01 9.31 -6.35
N ARG A 5 17.06 10.25 -6.53
CA ARG A 5 15.79 10.24 -5.77
C ARG A 5 14.83 9.13 -6.20
N ARG A 6 14.92 8.63 -7.45
CA ARG A 6 14.10 7.49 -7.89
C ARG A 6 14.57 6.19 -7.22
N LEU A 7 15.87 6.00 -7.01
CA LEU A 7 16.43 4.81 -6.36
C LEU A 7 16.11 4.70 -4.87
N SER A 8 15.98 5.83 -4.15
CA SER A 8 15.53 5.82 -2.75
C SER A 8 14.12 5.25 -2.53
N HIS A 9 13.27 5.20 -3.55
CA HIS A 9 11.91 4.63 -3.43
C HIS A 9 11.89 3.09 -3.58
N GLU A 10 12.94 2.47 -4.10
CA GLU A 10 13.07 1.01 -4.19
C GLU A 10 13.58 0.39 -2.88
N LEU A 11 14.15 1.19 -1.99
CA LEU A 11 14.54 0.79 -0.63
C LEU A 11 13.39 1.01 0.36
N ARG A 12 13.41 0.29 1.49
CA ARG A 12 12.51 0.57 2.62
C ARG A 12 12.80 2.02 3.04
N PRO A 13 11.83 2.96 2.94
CA PRO A 13 12.10 4.34 3.28
C PRO A 13 12.52 4.44 4.74
N THR A 14 13.57 5.19 5.06
CA THR A 14 13.98 5.40 6.46
C THR A 14 12.83 5.94 7.31
N ILE A 15 11.94 6.74 6.72
CA ILE A 15 10.71 7.21 7.38
C ILE A 15 9.78 6.06 7.85
N LEU A 16 9.76 4.92 7.17
CA LEU A 16 9.00 3.74 7.60
C LEU A 16 9.65 3.10 8.83
N ASP A 17 10.97 3.12 8.90
CA ASP A 17 11.80 2.54 9.96
C ASP A 17 11.74 3.40 11.22
N ASP A 18 11.78 4.72 11.04
CA ASP A 18 11.86 5.69 12.11
C ASP A 18 10.47 6.07 12.65
N LEU A 19 9.49 6.33 11.77
CA LEU A 19 8.27 7.02 12.15
C LEU A 19 7.00 6.18 12.13
N GLY A 20 6.87 5.20 11.24
CA GLY A 20 5.56 4.55 11.08
C GLY A 20 5.16 4.23 9.66
N LEU A 21 4.22 3.30 9.53
CA LEU A 21 3.47 3.12 8.29
C LEU A 21 2.68 4.38 7.89
N LYS A 22 1.98 5.02 8.83
CA LYS A 22 1.17 6.21 8.53
C LYS A 22 2.02 7.37 7.98
N PRO A 23 3.08 7.86 8.67
CA PRO A 23 3.92 8.93 8.16
C PRO A 23 4.59 8.58 6.81
N ALA A 24 4.98 7.32 6.62
CA ALA A 24 5.57 6.88 5.35
C ALA A 24 4.57 6.95 4.18
N ILE A 25 3.30 6.59 4.41
CA ILE A 25 2.25 6.69 3.37
C ILE A 25 1.89 8.16 3.11
N GLU A 26 1.81 9.00 4.15
CA GLU A 26 1.57 10.44 4.00
C GLU A 26 2.68 11.11 3.18
N PHE A 27 3.95 10.76 3.43
CA PHE A 27 5.09 11.24 2.66
C PHE A 27 5.03 10.77 1.19
N LEU A 28 4.66 9.51 0.96
CA LEU A 28 4.46 8.98 -0.39
C LEU A 28 3.34 9.73 -1.13
N ALA A 29 2.21 9.97 -0.45
CA ALA A 29 1.05 10.70 -0.98
C ALA A 29 1.44 12.14 -1.37
N ASP A 30 2.07 12.88 -0.47
CA ASP A 30 2.57 14.24 -0.72
C ASP A 30 3.53 14.29 -1.92
N GLY A 31 4.48 13.34 -1.99
CA GLY A 31 5.41 13.23 -3.11
C GLY A 31 4.72 12.92 -4.45
N ILE A 32 3.61 12.19 -4.45
CA ILE A 32 2.78 11.95 -5.63
C ILE A 32 2.02 13.21 -6.02
N SER A 33 1.37 13.87 -5.06
CA SER A 33 0.59 15.09 -5.29
C SER A 33 1.46 16.20 -5.86
N LYS A 34 2.64 16.45 -5.30
CA LYS A 34 3.59 17.46 -5.79
C LYS A 34 4.10 17.18 -7.21
N ARG A 35 4.32 15.91 -7.58
CA ARG A 35 4.86 15.54 -8.90
C ARG A 35 3.82 15.47 -10.00
N THR A 36 2.57 15.16 -9.65
CA THR A 36 1.54 14.80 -10.64
C THR A 36 0.31 15.69 -10.61
N GLY A 37 0.17 16.55 -9.60
CA GLY A 37 -1.03 17.37 -9.38
C GLY A 37 -2.27 16.58 -8.91
N ARG A 38 -2.15 15.27 -8.67
CA ARG A 38 -3.26 14.41 -8.26
C ARG A 38 -3.44 14.40 -6.74
N SER A 39 -4.69 14.40 -6.29
CA SER A 39 -5.00 14.37 -4.86
C SER A 39 -4.89 12.95 -4.29
N VAL A 40 -4.17 12.77 -3.18
CA VAL A 40 -4.12 11.50 -2.45
C VAL A 40 -4.43 11.78 -0.98
N VAL A 41 -5.58 11.31 -0.51
CA VAL A 41 -6.02 11.49 0.87
C VAL A 41 -5.65 10.25 1.67
N VAL A 42 -4.99 10.45 2.82
CA VAL A 42 -4.58 9.36 3.71
C VAL A 42 -5.29 9.49 5.04
N THR A 43 -5.93 8.42 5.47
CA THR A 43 -6.62 8.32 6.76
C THR A 43 -6.16 7.03 7.43
N ALA A 44 -5.74 7.10 8.69
CA ALA A 44 -5.15 5.96 9.36
C ALA A 44 -5.44 5.95 10.87
N SER A 45 -6.13 4.90 11.29
CA SER A 45 -6.48 4.57 12.68
C SER A 45 -5.76 3.29 13.09
N ILE A 46 -4.44 3.35 13.17
CA ILE A 46 -3.56 2.19 13.47
C ILE A 46 -3.08 2.14 14.94
N GLY A 47 -3.18 3.27 15.65
CA GLY A 47 -2.71 3.40 17.03
C GLY A 47 -1.18 3.25 17.13
N ARG A 48 -0.71 2.14 17.72
CA ARG A 48 0.71 1.83 17.90
C ARG A 48 1.34 1.19 16.66
N ARG A 49 2.68 1.08 16.67
CA ARG A 49 3.46 0.37 15.62
C ARG A 49 2.91 -1.03 15.35
N LEU A 50 2.97 -1.40 14.07
CA LEU A 50 2.64 -2.74 13.59
C LEU A 50 3.93 -3.56 13.51
N PRO A 51 3.86 -4.89 13.42
CA PRO A 51 5.03 -5.70 13.14
C PRO A 51 5.73 -5.22 11.86
N GLY A 52 7.06 -5.08 11.89
CA GLY A 52 7.84 -4.54 10.76
C GLY A 52 7.58 -5.20 9.40
N PRO A 53 7.39 -6.54 9.32
CA PRO A 53 6.99 -7.20 8.07
C PRO A 53 5.62 -6.72 7.54
N VAL A 54 4.63 -6.48 8.42
CA VAL A 54 3.31 -5.96 8.05
C VAL A 54 3.43 -4.55 7.47
N GLU A 55 4.16 -3.67 8.15
CA GLU A 55 4.34 -2.30 7.67
C GLU A 55 5.02 -2.26 6.31
N THR A 56 6.05 -3.07 6.12
CA THR A 56 6.79 -3.16 4.85
C THR A 56 5.89 -3.68 3.73
N ALA A 57 5.16 -4.77 3.95
CA ALA A 57 4.27 -5.33 2.95
C ALA A 57 3.16 -4.35 2.56
N VAL A 58 2.50 -3.73 3.54
CA VAL A 58 1.40 -2.79 3.31
C VAL A 58 1.90 -1.52 2.62
N TYR A 59 3.05 -0.99 3.03
CA TYR A 59 3.66 0.16 2.36
C TYR A 59 3.92 -0.14 0.87
N ARG A 60 4.50 -1.30 0.55
CA ARG A 60 4.75 -1.71 -0.84
C ARG A 60 3.47 -1.92 -1.63
N ILE A 61 2.41 -2.44 -1.01
CA ILE A 61 1.10 -2.57 -1.65
C ILE A 61 0.52 -1.19 -1.96
N VAL A 62 0.55 -0.25 -1.01
CA VAL A 62 0.09 1.13 -1.22
C VAL A 62 0.90 1.83 -2.32
N GLN A 63 2.24 1.66 -2.32
CA GLN A 63 3.13 2.21 -3.34
C GLN A 63 2.77 1.72 -4.74
N GLU A 64 2.56 0.41 -4.90
CA GLU A 64 2.20 -0.20 -6.17
C GLU A 64 0.79 0.23 -6.61
N ALA A 65 -0.17 0.27 -5.69
CA ALA A 65 -1.54 0.72 -5.97
C ALA A 65 -1.59 2.16 -6.48
N LEU A 66 -0.93 3.09 -5.79
CA LEU A 66 -0.87 4.49 -6.21
C LEU A 66 -0.09 4.65 -7.53
N THR A 67 0.92 3.82 -7.78
CA THR A 67 1.61 3.79 -9.07
C THR A 67 0.69 3.35 -10.19
N ASN A 68 -0.11 2.31 -9.96
CA ASN A 68 -1.10 1.82 -10.92
C ASN A 68 -2.17 2.87 -11.22
N MET A 69 -2.64 3.59 -10.20
CA MET A 69 -3.54 4.73 -10.38
C MET A 69 -2.95 5.76 -11.35
N ILE A 70 -1.71 6.20 -11.12
CA ILE A 70 -1.07 7.25 -11.92
C ILE A 70 -0.81 6.79 -13.35
N LYS A 71 -0.33 5.56 -13.52
CA LYS A 71 0.09 5.04 -14.83
C LYS A 71 -1.06 4.55 -15.69
N HIS A 72 -2.10 4.00 -15.09
CA HIS A 72 -3.13 3.25 -15.82
C HIS A 72 -4.54 3.81 -15.66
N ALA A 73 -4.87 4.37 -14.50
CA ALA A 73 -6.27 4.71 -14.20
C ALA A 73 -6.66 6.12 -14.67
N GLN A 74 -5.71 6.99 -15.04
CA GLN A 74 -5.95 8.41 -15.30
C GLN A 74 -6.73 9.11 -14.16
N ALA A 75 -6.70 8.56 -12.95
CA ALA A 75 -7.46 9.07 -11.83
C ALA A 75 -6.96 10.47 -11.42
N THR A 76 -7.86 11.28 -10.90
CA THR A 76 -7.53 12.61 -10.33
C THR A 76 -7.42 12.55 -8.82
N GLN A 77 -8.00 11.52 -8.19
CA GLN A 77 -8.04 11.34 -6.75
C GLN A 77 -7.85 9.87 -6.35
N ALA A 78 -7.12 9.66 -5.26
CA ALA A 78 -7.17 8.43 -4.48
C ALA A 78 -7.40 8.68 -3.00
N VAL A 79 -7.95 7.67 -2.33
CA VAL A 79 -8.13 7.60 -0.89
C VAL A 79 -7.46 6.34 -0.37
N VAL A 80 -6.59 6.48 0.61
CA VAL A 80 -5.99 5.39 1.38
C VAL A 80 -6.55 5.44 2.80
N HIS A 81 -7.16 4.35 3.23
CA HIS A 81 -7.75 4.21 4.56
C HIS A 81 -7.19 2.97 5.25
N LEU A 82 -6.52 3.17 6.39
CA LEU A 82 -5.96 2.09 7.21
C LEU A 82 -6.66 2.03 8.56
N VAL A 83 -7.11 0.84 8.96
CA VAL A 83 -7.72 0.60 10.26
C VAL A 83 -7.10 -0.64 10.89
N ARG A 84 -6.62 -0.49 12.12
CA ARG A 84 -6.23 -1.62 12.95
C ARG A 84 -7.44 -2.12 13.73
N HIS A 85 -7.77 -3.39 13.52
CA HIS A 85 -8.62 -4.17 14.42
C HIS A 85 -7.73 -4.95 15.41
N PRO A 86 -8.31 -5.55 16.47
CA PRO A 86 -7.54 -6.35 17.43
C PRO A 86 -6.65 -7.41 16.76
N ASP A 87 -7.18 -8.03 15.70
CA ASP A 87 -6.63 -9.26 15.13
C ASP A 87 -6.08 -9.09 13.72
N ALA A 88 -6.30 -7.93 13.10
CA ALA A 88 -5.96 -7.68 11.70
C ALA A 88 -5.74 -6.20 11.43
N LEU A 89 -4.93 -5.91 10.42
CA LEU A 89 -4.89 -4.62 9.75
C LEU A 89 -5.73 -4.71 8.47
N VAL A 90 -6.63 -3.73 8.29
CA VAL A 90 -7.38 -3.55 7.05
C VAL A 90 -6.88 -2.28 6.37
N CYS A 91 -6.49 -2.39 5.11
CA CYS A 91 -6.10 -1.27 4.26
C CYS A 91 -7.00 -1.25 3.03
N SER A 92 -7.66 -0.13 2.78
CA SER A 92 -8.45 0.12 1.56
C SER A 92 -7.83 1.26 0.77
N ILE A 93 -7.70 1.05 -0.54
CA ILE A 93 -7.15 2.03 -1.48
C ILE A 93 -8.15 2.16 -2.62
N ALA A 94 -8.75 3.33 -2.79
CA ALA A 94 -9.72 3.59 -3.83
C ALA A 94 -9.27 4.73 -4.73
N ASP A 95 -9.46 4.61 -6.04
CA ASP A 95 -9.26 5.68 -7.02
C ASP A 95 -10.52 5.93 -7.84
N ASN A 96 -10.63 7.14 -8.39
CA ASN A 96 -11.74 7.56 -9.25
C ASN A 96 -11.41 7.45 -10.76
N GLY A 97 -10.50 6.55 -11.13
CA GLY A 97 -10.03 6.44 -12.51
C GLY A 97 -10.97 5.67 -13.45
N CYS A 98 -10.45 5.33 -14.62
CA CYS A 98 -11.18 4.62 -15.66
C CYS A 98 -11.55 3.17 -15.31
N GLY A 99 -10.98 2.61 -14.25
CA GLY A 99 -11.21 1.22 -13.82
C GLY A 99 -10.86 0.19 -14.91
N PHE A 100 -11.24 -1.06 -14.67
CA PHE A 100 -10.97 -2.18 -15.58
C PHE A 100 -11.86 -3.38 -15.28
N ASP A 101 -11.97 -4.31 -16.22
CA ASP A 101 -12.64 -5.58 -15.95
C ASP A 101 -11.74 -6.50 -15.10
N ALA A 102 -12.01 -6.55 -13.80
CA ALA A 102 -11.28 -7.38 -12.86
C ALA A 102 -11.49 -8.89 -13.06
N ARG A 103 -12.64 -9.30 -13.62
CA ARG A 103 -12.96 -10.71 -13.88
C ARG A 103 -12.19 -11.20 -15.11
N ALA A 104 -12.24 -10.42 -16.20
CA ALA A 104 -11.49 -10.74 -17.42
C ALA A 104 -9.98 -10.85 -17.16
N ARG A 105 -9.43 -9.97 -16.32
CA ARG A 105 -8.01 -10.01 -15.91
C ARG A 105 -7.68 -11.17 -14.97
N SER A 106 -8.63 -11.62 -14.15
CA SER A 106 -8.38 -12.76 -13.26
C SER A 106 -8.41 -14.09 -13.99
N ALA A 107 -9.24 -14.21 -15.04
CA ALA A 107 -9.38 -15.42 -15.86
C ALA A 107 -8.16 -15.74 -16.76
N HIS A 108 -7.34 -14.73 -17.08
CA HIS A 108 -6.18 -14.90 -17.95
C HIS A 108 -4.90 -14.63 -17.15
N THR A 109 -4.22 -15.69 -16.73
CA THR A 109 -2.94 -15.61 -15.97
C THR A 109 -1.89 -14.77 -16.69
N HIS A 110 -1.85 -14.81 -18.03
CA HIS A 110 -0.94 -13.99 -18.85
C HIS A 110 -1.27 -12.49 -18.89
N ASN A 111 -2.50 -12.08 -18.57
CA ASN A 111 -2.92 -10.67 -18.55
C ASN A 111 -3.02 -10.10 -17.13
N GLN A 112 -2.61 -10.85 -16.11
CA GLN A 112 -2.42 -10.30 -14.78
C GLN A 112 -1.14 -9.46 -14.76
N GLY A 113 -1.29 -8.14 -14.62
CA GLY A 113 -0.14 -7.25 -14.47
C GLY A 113 0.71 -7.64 -13.26
N LEU A 114 2.04 -7.67 -13.46
CA LEU A 114 3.03 -8.08 -12.44
C LEU A 114 2.86 -7.33 -11.10
N GLY A 115 2.41 -6.07 -11.14
CA GLY A 115 2.09 -5.29 -9.95
C GLY A 115 0.99 -5.89 -9.08
N LEU A 116 -0.10 -6.37 -9.69
CA LEU A 116 -1.20 -7.02 -8.96
C LEU A 116 -0.76 -8.36 -8.36
N ILE A 117 0.04 -9.13 -9.10
CA ILE A 117 0.60 -10.41 -8.64
C ILE A 117 1.47 -10.15 -7.40
N GLY A 118 2.43 -9.22 -7.50
CA GLY A 118 3.29 -8.88 -6.38
C GLY A 118 2.53 -8.35 -5.16
N MET A 119 1.43 -7.62 -5.34
CA MET A 119 0.57 -7.20 -4.22
C MET A 119 -0.13 -8.39 -3.55
N ARG A 120 -0.64 -9.36 -4.32
CA ARG A 120 -1.25 -10.58 -3.78
C ARG A 120 -0.23 -11.42 -3.02
N GLU A 121 0.95 -11.64 -3.59
CA GLU A 121 2.03 -12.41 -2.98
C GLU A 121 2.50 -11.78 -1.66
N ARG A 122 2.67 -10.46 -1.62
CA ARG A 122 3.03 -9.74 -0.39
C ARG A 122 1.97 -9.91 0.70
N ALA A 123 0.69 -9.80 0.37
CA ALA A 123 -0.38 -10.05 1.33
C ALA A 123 -0.37 -11.51 1.81
N ALA A 124 -0.28 -12.47 0.87
CA ALA A 124 -0.27 -13.90 1.15
C ALA A 124 0.92 -14.33 2.02
N SER A 125 2.10 -13.71 1.84
CA SER A 125 3.30 -13.98 2.65
C SER A 125 3.13 -13.70 4.15
N LEU A 126 2.10 -12.94 4.52
CA LEU A 126 1.73 -12.63 5.90
C LEU A 126 0.41 -13.28 6.32
N GLY A 127 -0.06 -14.30 5.58
CA GLY A 127 -1.37 -14.92 5.80
C GLY A 127 -2.56 -14.01 5.47
N GLY A 128 -2.31 -12.91 4.75
CA GLY A 128 -3.30 -11.92 4.38
C GLY A 128 -3.94 -12.19 3.03
N THR A 129 -4.92 -11.34 2.70
CA THR A 129 -5.66 -11.40 1.43
C THR A 129 -5.69 -10.03 0.77
N LEU A 130 -5.80 -10.04 -0.57
CA LEU A 130 -6.07 -8.87 -1.39
C LEU A 130 -7.29 -9.13 -2.26
N SER A 131 -8.34 -8.34 -2.08
CA SER A 131 -9.50 -8.30 -2.97
C SER A 131 -9.48 -7.03 -3.82
N ILE A 132 -9.95 -7.14 -5.05
CA ILE A 132 -9.98 -6.06 -6.04
C ILE A 132 -11.41 -5.95 -6.56
N ASP A 133 -11.99 -4.77 -6.45
CA ASP A 133 -13.23 -4.39 -7.11
C ASP A 133 -12.93 -3.31 -8.13
N SER A 134 -13.22 -3.58 -9.40
CA SER A 134 -13.09 -2.61 -10.47
C SER A 134 -14.00 -2.98 -11.63
N SER A 135 -14.48 -1.96 -12.31
CA SER A 135 -15.17 -2.08 -13.59
C SER A 135 -14.86 -0.84 -14.43
N PRO A 136 -14.92 -0.94 -15.77
CA PRO A 136 -14.77 0.22 -16.65
C PRO A 136 -15.67 1.38 -16.22
N GLY A 137 -15.10 2.58 -16.12
CA GLY A 137 -15.76 3.83 -15.72
C GLY A 137 -16.07 4.00 -14.23
N ARG A 138 -15.76 3.04 -13.35
CA ARG A 138 -16.07 3.13 -11.90
C ARG A 138 -14.86 3.16 -10.97
N GLY A 139 -13.66 3.38 -11.52
CA GLY A 139 -12.43 3.37 -10.73
C GLY A 139 -12.02 1.98 -10.24
N THR A 140 -11.14 1.97 -9.26
CA THR A 140 -10.61 0.74 -8.65
C THR A 140 -10.64 0.86 -7.14
N THR A 141 -11.09 -0.18 -6.46
CA THR A 141 -10.96 -0.34 -5.02
C THR A 141 -10.16 -1.61 -4.71
N LEU A 142 -9.04 -1.44 -4.02
CA LEU A 142 -8.25 -2.52 -3.45
C LEU A 142 -8.55 -2.59 -1.95
N LYS A 143 -8.70 -3.81 -1.43
CA LYS A 143 -8.81 -4.06 0.00
C LYS A 143 -7.86 -5.18 0.39
N VAL A 144 -6.97 -4.85 1.32
CA VAL A 144 -5.97 -5.75 1.90
C VAL A 144 -6.37 -6.03 3.34
N VAL A 145 -6.32 -7.29 3.74
CA VAL A 145 -6.49 -7.72 5.13
C VAL A 145 -5.27 -8.53 5.53
N VAL A 146 -4.56 -8.10 6.58
CA VAL A 146 -3.37 -8.79 7.10
C VAL A 146 -3.59 -9.16 8.56
N PRO A 147 -3.57 -10.45 8.94
CA PRO A 147 -3.63 -10.88 10.33
C PRO A 147 -2.49 -10.30 11.17
N LEU A 148 -2.77 -9.98 12.44
CA LEU A 148 -1.78 -9.45 13.39
C LEU A 148 -1.40 -10.44 14.50
N LYS A 149 -2.11 -11.56 14.64
CA LYS A 149 -1.87 -12.55 15.71
C LYS A 149 -0.60 -13.39 15.50
N ASP A 150 -0.22 -13.63 14.25
CA ASP A 150 0.84 -14.60 13.91
C ASP A 150 2.12 -13.95 13.37
N VAL A 151 2.16 -12.63 13.22
CA VAL A 151 3.37 -11.94 12.75
C VAL A 151 4.28 -11.69 13.95
N THR A 152 4.94 -12.75 14.41
CA THR A 152 5.91 -12.68 15.50
C THR A 152 7.02 -11.69 15.13
N CYS A 153 7.19 -10.69 15.99
CA CYS A 153 8.37 -9.82 15.98
C CYS A 153 9.61 -10.71 16.12
N ARG A 154 10.52 -10.70 15.13
CA ARG A 154 11.85 -11.27 15.36
C ARG A 154 12.52 -10.44 16.47
N PRO A 155 13.09 -11.04 17.51
CA PRO A 155 13.79 -10.31 18.57
C PRO A 155 15.08 -9.74 17.96
N GLY A 156 15.07 -8.45 17.62
CA GLY A 156 16.23 -7.80 17.02
C GLY A 156 16.16 -6.28 16.88
N TYR A 157 15.14 -5.63 17.43
CA TYR A 157 15.06 -4.17 17.41
C TYR A 157 14.67 -3.67 18.81
N SER A 158 15.68 -3.57 19.68
CA SER A 158 15.57 -2.85 20.94
C SER A 158 15.43 -1.35 20.63
N SER A 159 14.27 -0.78 20.94
CA SER A 159 14.12 0.67 21.02
C SER A 159 15.04 1.23 22.11
N PRO A 160 15.70 2.38 21.92
CA PRO A 160 16.45 3.01 22.98
C PRO A 160 15.48 3.55 24.05
N THR A 161 15.61 3.02 25.26
CA THR A 161 14.97 3.54 26.46
C THR A 161 15.43 4.97 26.68
N THR A 162 14.51 5.93 26.64
CA THR A 162 14.76 7.29 27.13
C THR A 162 14.67 7.25 28.65
N THR A 163 15.78 7.58 29.32
CA THR A 163 15.83 8.07 30.70
C THR A 163 16.27 9.52 30.63
#